data_AF-A0A537KTC3-F1
#
_entry.id   AF-A0A537KTC3-F1
#
_cell.length_a   1.000
_cell.length_b   1.000
_cell.length_c   1.000
_cell.angle_alpha   90.00
_cell.angle_beta   90.00
_cell.angle_gamma   90.00
#
_symmetry.space_group_name_H-M   'P 1'
#
loop_
_entity.id
_entity.type
_entity.pdbx_description
1 polymer ?
#
loop_
_entity_poly.entity_id
_entity_poly.type
_entity_poly.pdbx_seq_one_letter_code
_entity_poly.pdbx_strand_id
1 'polypeptide(L)'
;MFRVRGYLNRAVLAVLVLSLAATLAGPMPTTARAAALPERPRVILDTTYVPPTGRTLAVPAGGDLQAALNAAVGGDVITLQAGATFSGPFTLPNKSGTGWIIVRTSAADSTLPPPGTRITGAYAGPALPKIVVGAGVGGALRTASGAHHFRFIG
;
A
#
# COMPACT_ATOMS: atom_id res chain seq x y z
N MET A 1 91.43 -32.61 -13.77
CA MET A 1 92.34 -32.80 -14.92
C MET A 1 91.74 -33.89 -15.81
N PHE A 2 91.35 -33.52 -17.04
CA PHE A 2 91.16 -34.35 -18.25
C PHE A 2 90.21 -35.57 -18.22
N ARG A 3 89.03 -35.44 -18.86
CA ARG A 3 88.69 -35.87 -20.26
C ARG A 3 88.24 -37.34 -20.35
N VAL A 4 86.94 -37.57 -20.63
CA VAL A 4 86.38 -37.94 -21.96
C VAL A 4 86.72 -39.35 -22.43
N ARG A 5 85.68 -40.18 -22.55
CA ARG A 5 85.44 -41.22 -23.57
C ARG A 5 83.99 -41.67 -23.34
N GLY A 6 83.10 -41.82 -24.31
CA GLY A 6 83.25 -42.08 -25.72
C GLY A 6 82.14 -43.08 -26.09
N TYR A 7 81.25 -42.61 -26.95
CA TYR A 7 80.20 -43.27 -27.73
C TYR A 7 80.23 -44.80 -27.93
N LEU A 8 79.07 -45.44 -28.13
CA LEU A 8 78.48 -45.80 -29.45
C LEU A 8 77.34 -46.85 -29.32
N ASN A 9 76.25 -46.64 -30.07
CA ASN A 9 75.32 -47.63 -30.69
C ASN A 9 74.32 -48.42 -29.80
N ARG A 10 73.11 -48.84 -30.24
CA ARG A 10 72.64 -49.33 -31.55
C ARG A 10 71.13 -49.09 -31.75
N ALA A 11 70.72 -49.12 -33.02
CA ALA A 11 69.39 -48.93 -33.61
C ALA A 11 68.28 -49.91 -33.15
N VAL A 12 67.01 -49.53 -33.42
CA VAL A 12 65.93 -50.29 -34.14
C VAL A 12 64.60 -49.54 -33.89
N LEU A 13 64.02 -48.81 -34.86
CA LEU A 13 63.10 -49.18 -35.97
C LEU A 13 61.60 -49.35 -35.60
N ALA A 14 60.77 -48.55 -36.29
CA ALA A 14 59.40 -48.82 -36.78
C ALA A 14 58.15 -48.80 -35.86
N VAL A 15 57.43 -47.66 -35.93
CA VAL A 15 55.99 -47.43 -36.29
C VAL A 15 54.95 -48.53 -35.98
N LEU A 16 53.91 -48.22 -35.18
CA LEU A 16 52.48 -48.30 -35.60
C LEU A 16 51.49 -47.65 -34.59
N VAL A 17 50.35 -47.24 -35.15
CA VAL A 17 49.29 -46.31 -34.71
C VAL A 17 48.25 -46.91 -33.76
N LEU A 18 47.68 -46.14 -32.79
CA LEU A 18 46.22 -46.08 -32.51
C LEU A 18 45.80 -45.05 -31.42
N SER A 19 44.77 -44.26 -31.75
CA SER A 19 43.70 -43.68 -30.88
C SER A 19 43.95 -42.39 -30.07
N LEU A 20 43.18 -41.33 -30.34
CA LEU A 20 41.93 -40.98 -29.61
C LEU A 20 41.52 -39.51 -29.85
N ALA A 21 40.25 -39.29 -30.18
CA ALA A 21 39.64 -38.00 -30.46
C ALA A 21 39.33 -37.19 -29.17
N ALA A 22 39.43 -35.86 -29.25
CA ALA A 22 38.63 -34.94 -28.42
C ALA A 22 38.56 -33.56 -29.07
N THR A 23 37.42 -33.25 -29.67
CA THR A 23 37.02 -31.88 -30.00
C THR A 23 36.79 -31.12 -28.69
N LEU A 24 37.60 -30.09 -28.43
CA LEU A 24 37.40 -29.18 -27.30
C LEU A 24 36.18 -28.29 -27.58
N ALA A 25 35.00 -28.74 -27.15
CA ALA A 25 33.86 -27.87 -26.92
C ALA A 25 34.25 -26.88 -25.80
N GLY A 26 34.57 -25.64 -26.17
CA GLY A 26 34.81 -24.58 -25.20
C GLY A 26 33.53 -24.31 -24.39
N PRO A 27 33.61 -24.14 -23.06
CA PRO A 27 32.43 -23.85 -22.26
C PRO A 27 31.87 -22.47 -22.67
N MET A 28 30.62 -22.44 -23.14
CA MET A 28 29.89 -21.19 -23.30
C MET A 28 29.75 -20.55 -21.91
N PRO A 29 30.07 -19.26 -21.73
CA PRO A 29 29.79 -18.59 -20.48
C PRO A 29 28.28 -18.42 -20.36
N THR A 30 27.61 -19.29 -19.60
CA THR A 30 26.27 -19.04 -19.10
C THR A 30 26.37 -18.04 -17.95
N THR A 31 26.41 -16.74 -18.27
CA THR A 31 26.20 -15.71 -17.25
C THR A 31 24.74 -15.77 -16.81
N ALA A 32 24.46 -16.55 -15.76
CA ALA A 32 23.19 -16.49 -15.06
C ALA A 32 23.04 -15.06 -14.49
N ARG A 33 22.09 -14.28 -15.01
CA ARG A 33 21.69 -13.01 -14.41
C ARG A 33 20.99 -13.35 -13.09
N ALA A 34 21.67 -13.16 -11.96
CA ALA A 34 21.03 -13.23 -10.66
C ALA A 34 19.88 -12.21 -10.63
N ALA A 35 18.66 -12.68 -10.33
CA ALA A 35 17.53 -11.79 -10.12
C ALA A 35 17.82 -10.92 -8.89
N ALA A 36 17.95 -9.61 -9.09
CA ALA A 36 18.07 -8.68 -7.97
C ALA A 36 16.73 -8.65 -7.22
N LEU A 37 16.76 -8.94 -5.93
CA LEU A 37 15.57 -8.78 -5.09
C LEU A 37 15.19 -7.29 -5.02
N PRO A 38 13.89 -6.96 -4.94
CA PRO A 38 13.45 -5.58 -4.76
C PRO A 38 14.13 -4.94 -3.54
N GLU A 39 14.61 -3.72 -3.71
CA GLU A 39 15.15 -2.95 -2.58
C GLU A 39 14.03 -2.45 -1.66
N ARG A 40 14.30 -2.38 -0.36
CA ARG A 40 13.34 -1.85 0.61
C ARG A 40 13.10 -0.36 0.37
N PRO A 41 11.92 0.18 0.72
CA PRO A 41 11.65 1.61 0.67
C PRO A 41 12.74 2.40 1.40
N ARG A 42 13.30 3.40 0.71
CA ARG A 42 14.35 4.27 1.25
C ARG A 42 13.79 5.44 2.06
N VAL A 43 12.47 5.65 2.01
CA VAL A 43 11.80 6.82 2.57
C VAL A 43 10.76 6.37 3.60
N ILE A 44 10.82 6.97 4.78
CA ILE A 44 9.75 6.89 5.77
C ILE A 44 8.89 8.14 5.60
N LEU A 45 7.59 7.95 5.40
CA LEU A 45 6.62 9.04 5.33
C LEU A 45 6.05 9.30 6.72
N ASP A 46 6.01 10.56 7.12
CA ASP A 46 5.19 10.97 8.25
C ASP A 46 3.71 10.92 7.81
N THR A 47 2.94 10.09 8.49
CA THR A 47 1.50 9.89 8.24
C THR A 47 0.66 10.38 9.41
N THR A 48 1.24 11.20 10.29
CA THR A 48 0.55 11.80 11.42
C THR A 48 -0.66 12.58 10.94
N TYR A 49 -1.82 12.29 11.52
CA TYR A 49 -3.05 12.99 11.18
C TYR A 49 -3.01 14.42 11.73
N VAL A 50 -3.17 15.40 10.84
CA VAL A 50 -3.34 16.81 11.20
C VAL A 50 -4.81 17.18 11.03
N PRO A 51 -5.53 17.51 12.11
CA PRO A 51 -6.92 17.92 12.00
C PRO A 51 -7.04 19.28 11.26
N PRO A 52 -8.08 19.45 10.43
CA PRO A 52 -8.41 20.75 9.86
C PRO A 52 -8.70 21.80 10.94
N THR A 53 -8.46 23.07 10.62
CA THR A 53 -8.67 24.20 11.54
C THR A 53 -10.05 24.86 11.40
N GLY A 54 -10.94 24.32 10.58
CA GLY A 54 -12.28 24.84 10.39
C GLY A 54 -13.24 24.46 11.53
N ARG A 55 -14.54 24.56 11.26
CA ARG A 55 -15.58 24.32 12.27
C ARG A 55 -15.79 22.84 12.48
N THR A 56 -16.16 22.47 13.70
CA THR A 56 -16.69 21.14 14.02
C THR A 56 -18.21 21.16 14.00
N LEU A 57 -18.81 20.42 13.07
CA LEU A 57 -20.26 20.21 12.95
C LEU A 57 -20.63 18.87 13.59
N ALA A 58 -21.07 18.90 14.84
CA ALA A 58 -21.46 17.69 15.56
C ALA A 58 -22.86 17.22 15.15
N VAL A 59 -22.95 15.94 14.80
CA VAL A 59 -24.20 15.24 14.45
C VAL A 59 -24.46 14.17 15.51
N PRO A 60 -25.33 14.43 16.50
CA PRO A 60 -25.69 13.44 17.51
C PRO A 60 -26.52 12.30 16.90
N ALA A 61 -26.77 11.24 17.68
CA ALA A 61 -27.70 10.18 17.29
C ALA A 61 -29.09 10.77 16.99
N GLY A 62 -29.67 10.41 15.84
CA GLY A 62 -30.91 10.98 15.35
C GLY A 62 -30.78 12.41 14.77
N GLY A 63 -29.56 12.97 14.75
CA GLY A 63 -29.29 14.26 14.11
C GLY A 63 -29.31 14.19 12.57
N ASP A 64 -29.38 15.36 11.95
CA ASP A 64 -29.47 15.49 10.50
C ASP A 64 -28.08 15.53 9.84
N LEU A 65 -27.62 14.36 9.37
CA LEU A 65 -26.38 14.24 8.61
C LEU A 65 -26.44 14.97 7.26
N GLN A 66 -27.61 15.02 6.59
CA GLN A 66 -27.71 15.71 5.31
C GLN A 66 -27.55 17.22 5.47
N ALA A 67 -28.16 17.80 6.51
CA ALA A 67 -27.98 19.21 6.84
C ALA A 67 -26.51 19.54 7.14
N ALA A 68 -25.81 18.70 7.91
CA ALA A 68 -24.38 18.88 8.17
C ALA A 68 -23.53 18.81 6.88
N LEU A 69 -23.80 17.84 6.00
CA LEU A 69 -23.15 17.72 4.69
C LEU A 69 -23.42 18.96 3.81
N ASN A 70 -24.64 19.49 3.84
CA ASN A 70 -25.01 20.68 3.10
C ASN A 70 -24.34 21.95 3.65
N ALA A 71 -24.19 22.07 4.97
CA ALA A 71 -23.63 23.25 5.64
C ALA A 71 -22.10 23.30 5.71
N ALA A 72 -21.42 22.14 5.60
CA ALA A 72 -19.97 22.06 5.68
C ALA A 72 -19.28 22.79 4.51
N VAL A 73 -18.15 23.42 4.78
CA VAL A 73 -17.26 24.01 3.76
C VAL A 73 -15.86 23.45 3.90
N GLY A 74 -15.01 23.66 2.89
CA GLY A 74 -13.63 23.15 2.91
C GLY A 74 -12.88 23.61 4.16
N GLY A 75 -12.29 22.65 4.89
CA GLY A 75 -11.65 22.87 6.19
C GLY A 75 -12.51 22.46 7.40
N ASP A 76 -13.81 22.21 7.22
CA ASP A 76 -14.68 21.77 8.31
C ASP A 76 -14.55 20.27 8.61
N VAL A 77 -14.91 19.93 9.85
CA VAL A 77 -15.00 18.56 10.35
C VAL A 77 -16.44 18.25 10.77
N ILE A 78 -17.07 17.28 10.15
CA ILE A 78 -18.36 16.72 10.59
C ILE A 78 -18.06 15.57 11.55
N THR A 79 -18.50 15.65 12.80
CA THR A 79 -18.36 14.56 13.79
C THR A 79 -19.67 13.81 13.93
N LEU A 80 -19.66 12.52 13.60
CA LEU A 80 -20.80 11.63 13.76
C LEU A 80 -20.71 10.93 15.10
N GLN A 81 -21.80 10.94 15.87
CA GLN A 81 -21.81 10.26 17.16
C GLN A 81 -21.38 8.80 17.03
N ALA A 82 -20.35 8.42 17.80
CA ALA A 82 -19.87 7.06 17.90
C ALA A 82 -21.01 6.09 18.26
N GLY A 83 -21.09 4.98 17.53
CA GLY A 83 -22.11 3.95 17.74
C GLY A 83 -23.53 4.28 17.28
N ALA A 84 -23.79 5.51 16.85
CA ALA A 84 -25.07 5.86 16.27
C ALA A 84 -25.25 5.21 14.89
N THR A 85 -26.51 4.92 14.54
CA THR A 85 -26.88 4.53 13.18
C THR A 85 -27.55 5.71 12.48
N PHE A 86 -27.00 6.11 11.34
CA PHE A 86 -27.54 7.13 10.44
C PHE A 86 -28.17 6.44 9.24
N SER A 87 -29.49 6.55 9.12
CA SER A 87 -30.27 5.96 8.03
C SER A 87 -30.49 6.99 6.92
N GLY A 88 -29.87 6.73 5.77
CA GLY A 88 -29.94 7.56 4.57
C GLY A 88 -31.07 7.14 3.61
N PRO A 89 -30.89 7.34 2.28
CA PRO A 89 -29.64 7.71 1.61
C PRO A 89 -29.20 9.16 1.85
N PHE A 90 -27.89 9.39 1.96
CA PHE A 90 -27.29 10.73 2.06
C PHE A 90 -26.55 11.08 0.76
N THR A 91 -26.68 12.33 0.31
CA THR A 91 -26.01 12.85 -0.88
C THR A 91 -24.90 13.81 -0.49
N LEU A 92 -23.68 13.51 -0.92
CA LEU A 92 -22.54 14.41 -0.88
C LEU A 92 -22.73 15.47 -1.97
N PRO A 93 -22.94 16.75 -1.61
CA PRO A 93 -23.15 17.80 -2.59
C PRO A 93 -21.84 18.20 -3.27
N ASN A 94 -21.94 18.83 -4.44
CA ASN A 94 -20.82 19.58 -4.99
C ASN A 94 -20.51 20.78 -4.07
N LYS A 95 -19.23 20.98 -3.76
CA LYS A 95 -18.74 22.08 -2.92
C LYS A 95 -17.89 23.01 -3.75
N SER A 96 -17.81 24.28 -3.35
CA SER A 96 -16.85 25.21 -3.94
C SER A 96 -15.52 25.13 -3.19
N GLY A 97 -14.43 25.51 -3.88
CA GLY A 97 -13.08 25.55 -3.31
C GLY A 97 -12.33 24.23 -3.40
N THR A 98 -11.21 24.16 -2.67
CA THR A 98 -10.23 23.05 -2.71
C THR A 98 -9.95 22.45 -1.33
N GLY A 99 -10.64 22.94 -0.28
CA GLY A 99 -10.47 22.45 1.08
C GLY A 99 -11.18 21.12 1.30
N TRP A 100 -10.56 20.25 2.09
CA TRP A 100 -11.16 18.97 2.47
C TRP A 100 -12.24 19.15 3.53
N ILE A 101 -13.35 18.43 3.38
CA ILE A 101 -14.36 18.23 4.43
C ILE A 101 -14.11 16.85 5.03
N ILE A 102 -13.82 16.82 6.33
CA ILE A 102 -13.58 15.57 7.03
C ILE A 102 -14.85 15.12 7.73
N VAL A 103 -15.34 13.94 7.40
CA VAL A 103 -16.43 13.28 8.12
C VAL A 103 -15.81 12.21 9.01
N ARG A 104 -15.93 12.35 10.33
CA ARG A 104 -15.29 11.42 11.27
C ARG A 104 -16.18 10.96 12.41
N THR A 105 -15.82 9.84 13.03
CA THR A 105 -16.39 9.46 14.32
C THR A 105 -16.09 10.50 15.40
N SER A 106 -17.04 10.69 16.33
CA SER A 106 -16.86 11.46 17.55
C SER A 106 -16.08 10.71 18.64
N ALA A 107 -15.74 9.43 18.42
CA ALA A 107 -14.91 8.67 19.34
C ALA A 107 -13.53 9.31 19.50
N ALA A 108 -12.99 9.28 20.72
CA ALA A 108 -11.66 9.79 20.98
C ALA A 108 -10.61 8.93 20.25
N ASP A 109 -9.54 9.54 19.73
CA ASP A 109 -8.49 8.82 19.00
C ASP A 109 -7.85 7.70 19.84
N SER A 110 -7.80 7.85 21.16
CA SER A 110 -7.33 6.83 22.10
C SER A 110 -8.22 5.57 22.18
N THR A 111 -9.46 5.65 21.68
CA THR A 111 -10.41 4.52 21.62
C THR A 111 -10.38 3.81 20.25
N LEU A 112 -9.61 4.33 19.31
CA LEU A 112 -9.35 3.72 18.01
C LEU A 112 -8.00 2.98 18.03
N PRO A 113 -7.77 2.04 17.10
CA PRO A 113 -6.47 1.39 16.99
C PRO A 113 -5.36 2.44 16.80
N PRO A 114 -4.20 2.28 17.45
CA PRO A 114 -3.09 3.21 17.27
C PRO A 114 -2.54 3.12 15.83
N PRO A 115 -1.83 4.17 15.36
CA PRO A 115 -1.20 4.17 14.04
C PRO A 115 -0.40 2.89 13.77
N GLY A 116 -0.54 2.34 12.55
CA GLY A 116 0.08 1.07 12.17
C GLY A 116 -0.72 -0.18 12.57
N THR A 117 -1.80 -0.04 13.34
CA THR A 117 -2.68 -1.17 13.71
C THR A 117 -3.94 -1.18 12.85
N ARG A 118 -4.28 -2.35 12.30
CA ARG A 118 -5.50 -2.53 11.52
C ARG A 118 -6.73 -2.52 12.43
N ILE A 119 -7.78 -1.80 12.03
CA ILE A 119 -9.09 -1.83 12.70
C ILE A 119 -9.78 -3.18 12.55
N THR A 120 -10.50 -3.62 13.58
CA THR A 120 -11.24 -4.88 13.60
C THR A 120 -12.73 -4.64 13.84
N GLY A 121 -13.55 -5.69 13.67
CA GLY A 121 -14.99 -5.61 13.93
C GLY A 121 -15.36 -5.22 15.38
N ALA A 122 -14.44 -5.36 16.35
CA ALA A 122 -14.68 -4.99 17.74
C ALA A 122 -14.95 -3.49 17.96
N TYR A 123 -14.51 -2.64 17.02
CA TYR A 123 -14.74 -1.19 17.07
C TYR A 123 -16.09 -0.78 16.44
N ALA A 124 -16.71 -1.68 15.66
CA ALA A 124 -18.01 -1.44 15.05
C ALA A 124 -19.12 -1.46 16.12
N GLY A 125 -19.81 -0.33 16.30
CA GLY A 125 -20.86 -0.20 17.31
C GLY A 125 -20.47 0.65 18.53
N PRO A 126 -19.34 0.44 19.22
CA PRO A 126 -18.97 1.33 20.33
C PRO A 126 -18.20 2.57 19.86
N ALA A 127 -17.31 2.44 18.87
CA ALA A 127 -16.43 3.53 18.43
C ALA A 127 -16.80 4.08 17.05
N LEU A 128 -17.39 3.25 16.18
CA LEU A 128 -17.71 3.64 14.81
C LEU A 128 -19.21 3.93 14.62
N PRO A 129 -19.59 5.04 13.96
CA PRO A 129 -20.95 5.24 13.49
C PRO A 129 -21.25 4.28 12.34
N LYS A 130 -22.53 3.92 12.18
CA LYS A 130 -23.01 3.10 11.07
C LYS A 130 -23.85 3.96 10.14
N ILE A 131 -23.52 3.97 8.84
CA ILE A 131 -24.32 4.65 7.81
C ILE A 131 -25.00 3.59 6.96
N VAL A 132 -26.33 3.60 6.91
CA VAL A 132 -27.14 2.61 6.20
C VAL A 132 -28.10 3.28 5.23
N VAL A 133 -28.62 2.55 4.24
CA VAL A 133 -29.61 3.07 3.28
C VAL A 133 -31.04 3.19 3.85
N GLY A 134 -31.25 2.71 5.08
CA GLY A 134 -32.59 2.63 5.67
C GLY A 134 -33.48 1.64 4.91
N ALA A 135 -34.74 2.02 4.65
CA ALA A 135 -35.69 1.23 3.86
C ALA A 135 -35.56 1.43 2.34
N GLY A 136 -34.62 2.29 1.89
CA GLY A 136 -34.42 2.59 0.47
C GLY A 136 -33.57 1.55 -0.26
N VAL A 137 -33.47 1.72 -1.57
CA VAL A 137 -32.59 0.94 -2.45
C VAL A 137 -31.38 1.76 -2.89
N GLY A 138 -30.23 1.11 -3.11
CA GLY A 138 -28.97 1.74 -3.55
C GLY A 138 -27.97 2.01 -2.43
N GLY A 139 -27.04 2.95 -2.65
CA GLY A 139 -26.00 3.30 -1.68
C GLY A 139 -26.50 4.16 -0.53
N ALA A 140 -25.99 3.89 0.69
CA ALA A 140 -26.22 4.72 1.88
C ALA A 140 -25.62 6.12 1.73
N LEU A 141 -24.48 6.20 1.02
CA LEU A 141 -23.86 7.44 0.56
C LEU A 141 -23.94 7.49 -0.97
N ARG A 142 -24.25 8.67 -1.48
CA ARG A 142 -24.33 8.99 -2.90
C ARG A 142 -23.57 10.29 -3.16
N THR A 143 -23.06 10.47 -4.36
CA THR A 143 -22.39 11.70 -4.78
C THR A 143 -23.26 12.45 -5.78
N ALA A 144 -23.44 13.75 -5.57
CA ALA A 144 -23.92 14.63 -6.62
C ALA A 144 -22.87 14.78 -7.72
N SER A 145 -23.27 15.20 -8.92
CA SER A 145 -22.33 15.52 -9.98
C SER A 145 -21.32 16.57 -9.50
N GLY A 146 -20.03 16.28 -9.66
CA GLY A 146 -18.95 17.16 -9.22
C GLY A 146 -18.62 17.10 -7.73
N ALA A 147 -19.24 16.25 -6.91
CA ALA A 147 -18.87 16.11 -5.50
C ALA A 147 -17.40 15.69 -5.35
N HIS A 148 -16.65 16.41 -4.50
CA HIS A 148 -15.20 16.23 -4.33
C HIS A 148 -14.74 16.63 -2.92
N HIS A 149 -13.51 16.28 -2.59
CA HIS A 149 -12.82 16.69 -1.35
C HIS A 149 -13.52 16.27 -0.03
N PHE A 150 -14.27 15.17 -0.02
CA PHE A 150 -14.76 14.54 1.19
C PHE A 150 -13.81 13.42 1.64
N ARG A 151 -13.46 13.40 2.92
CA ARG A 151 -12.64 12.34 3.53
C ARG A 151 -13.39 11.74 4.72
N PHE A 152 -13.61 10.42 4.69
CA PHE A 152 -14.20 9.69 5.81
C PHE A 152 -13.10 9.10 6.69
N ILE A 153 -13.21 9.28 8.01
CA ILE A 153 -12.27 8.76 9.01
C ILE A 153 -13.06 8.12 10.15
N GLY A 154 -12.93 6.81 10.33
CA GLY A 154 -13.64 6.05 11.37
C GLY A 154 -12.79 4.89 11.77
#